data_AF-A0A7Y1V9D9-F1
#
_entry.id   AF-A0A7Y1V9D9-F1
#
_cell.length_a   1.000
_cell.length_b   1.000
_cell.length_c   1.000
_cell.angle_alpha   90.00
_cell.angle_beta   90.00
_cell.angle_gamma   90.00
#
_symmetry.space_group_name_H-M   'P 1'
#
loop_
_entity.id
_entity.type
_entity.pdbx_description
1 polymer ?
#
loop_
_entity_poly.entity_id
_entity_poly.type
_entity_poly.pdbx_seq_one_letter_code
_entity_poly.pdbx_strand_id
1 'polypeptide(L)'
;MACGPEDKGFIQWDTYKGDPASTSFSKLDQINLSNAQALEVAWTFSPKDAPEGSRFPKFECNPIVVDGTLHATSAQRWLYAIDPGTGQELWSFDPFYGKKGGGICRGVTYWQGQEEARI
;
A
#
# COMPACT_ATOMS: atom_id res chain seq x y z
N MET A 1 25.16 20.65 10.45
CA MET A 1 23.94 20.67 9.63
C MET A 1 23.21 19.38 9.90
N ALA A 2 22.13 19.43 10.68
CA ALA A 2 21.29 18.25 10.94
C ALA A 2 20.26 18.16 9.82
N CYS A 3 20.25 17.05 9.09
CA CYS A 3 19.20 16.68 8.17
C CYS A 3 17.96 16.33 9.01
N GLY A 4 17.14 17.32 9.34
CA GLY A 4 15.80 17.05 9.84
C GLY A 4 14.97 16.48 8.68
N PRO A 5 14.07 15.51 8.91
CA PRO A 5 13.14 15.10 7.87
C PRO A 5 12.33 16.35 7.48
N GLU A 6 12.26 16.64 6.18
CA GLU A 6 11.31 17.62 5.66
C GLU A 6 9.91 17.28 6.23
N ASP A 7 9.20 18.29 6.71
CA ASP A 7 7.81 18.12 7.16
C ASP A 7 6.98 17.74 5.92
N LYS A 8 6.86 16.43 5.67
CA LYS A 8 6.01 15.82 4.63
C LYS A 8 4.51 16.03 4.91
N GLY A 9 4.17 16.92 5.83
CA GLY A 9 2.88 17.60 5.90
C GLY A 9 1.67 16.70 6.12
N PHE A 10 1.83 15.44 6.54
CA PHE A 10 0.76 14.43 6.62
C PHE A 10 -0.07 14.33 5.32
N ILE A 11 0.55 14.58 4.16
CA ILE A 11 -0.09 14.47 2.84
C ILE A 11 0.42 13.26 2.05
N GLN A 12 1.46 12.59 2.54
CA GLN A 12 2.04 11.37 1.96
C GLN A 12 1.70 10.15 2.83
N TRP A 13 1.79 8.96 2.22
CA TRP A 13 1.59 7.68 2.91
C TRP A 13 2.70 6.69 2.52
N ASP A 14 3.96 7.12 2.66
CA ASP A 14 5.15 6.33 2.29
C ASP A 14 5.60 5.36 3.39
N THR A 15 5.02 5.49 4.58
CA THR A 15 5.33 4.72 5.78
C THR A 15 4.09 3.99 6.26
N TYR A 16 4.27 2.81 6.86
CA TYR A 16 3.19 2.05 7.49
C TYR A 16 2.42 2.93 8.49
N LYS A 17 1.08 2.99 8.36
CA LYS A 17 0.19 3.86 9.16
C LYS A 17 0.46 5.36 9.04
N GLY A 18 0.98 5.81 7.89
CA GLY A 18 1.00 7.21 7.47
C GLY A 18 2.23 8.00 7.92
N ASP A 19 2.79 7.74 9.10
CA ASP A 19 3.95 8.47 9.62
C ASP A 19 4.76 7.61 10.64
N PRO A 20 5.98 8.02 11.04
CA PRO A 20 6.81 7.26 11.97
C PRO A 20 6.19 6.99 13.36
N ALA A 21 5.25 7.81 13.82
CA ALA A 21 4.48 7.59 15.04
C ALA A 21 3.21 6.76 14.81
N SER A 22 2.95 6.31 13.57
CA SER A 22 1.83 5.44 13.18
C SER A 22 0.46 6.04 13.51
N THR A 23 0.28 7.35 13.32
CA THR A 23 -0.95 8.05 13.74
C THR A 23 -2.16 7.72 12.85
N SER A 24 -1.93 7.23 11.63
CA SER A 24 -2.97 7.00 10.62
C SER A 24 -3.74 8.28 10.26
N PHE A 25 -3.10 9.44 10.31
CA PHE A 25 -3.69 10.75 10.06
C PHE A 25 -3.26 11.32 8.69
N SER A 26 -4.20 12.00 8.02
CA SER A 26 -3.95 12.77 6.80
C SER A 26 -4.49 14.19 6.95
N LYS A 27 -3.74 15.19 6.45
CA LYS A 27 -4.18 16.59 6.38
C LYS A 27 -5.02 16.90 5.15
N LEU A 28 -5.21 15.96 4.21
CA LEU A 28 -6.03 16.17 3.03
C LEU A 28 -7.51 16.38 3.41
N ASP A 29 -8.14 17.39 2.83
CA ASP A 29 -9.51 17.83 3.16
C ASP A 29 -10.45 17.90 1.95
N GLN A 30 -9.96 17.50 0.76
CA GLN A 30 -10.76 17.43 -0.47
C GLN A 30 -12.03 16.59 -0.26
N ILE A 31 -11.92 15.48 0.48
CA ILE A 31 -13.04 14.68 0.95
C ILE A 31 -13.35 15.08 2.39
N ASN A 32 -14.59 15.47 2.65
CA ASN A 32 -15.04 15.91 3.96
C ASN A 32 -16.53 15.57 4.17
N LEU A 33 -17.06 15.94 5.34
CA LEU A 33 -18.43 15.59 5.74
C LEU A 33 -19.51 16.14 4.80
N SER A 34 -19.21 17.17 4.01
CA SER A 34 -20.18 17.76 3.09
C SER A 34 -20.27 17.03 1.75
N ASN A 35 -19.27 16.22 1.38
CA ASN A 35 -19.18 15.57 0.07
C ASN A 35 -18.87 14.07 0.07
N ALA A 36 -18.59 13.45 1.23
CA ALA A 36 -18.27 12.02 1.33
C ALA A 36 -19.36 11.09 0.75
N GLN A 37 -20.61 11.53 0.74
CA GLN A 37 -21.74 10.82 0.16
C GLN A 37 -21.70 10.72 -1.37
N ALA A 38 -20.86 11.52 -2.04
CA ALA A 38 -20.70 11.51 -3.49
C ALA A 38 -19.53 10.62 -3.96
N LEU A 39 -18.89 9.87 -3.06
CA LEU A 39 -17.81 8.97 -3.42
C LEU A 39 -18.31 7.78 -4.21
N GLU A 40 -17.60 7.48 -5.29
CA GLU A 40 -17.81 6.31 -6.14
C GLU A 40 -16.53 5.48 -6.22
N VAL A 41 -16.67 4.19 -6.53
CA VAL A 41 -15.52 3.32 -6.74
C VAL A 41 -14.80 3.76 -8.01
N ALA A 42 -13.56 4.24 -7.87
CA ALA A 42 -12.73 4.59 -9.03
C ALA A 42 -12.24 3.35 -9.78
N TRP A 43 -11.80 2.31 -9.05
CA TRP A 43 -11.34 1.05 -9.61
C TRP A 43 -11.30 -0.05 -8.53
N THR A 44 -11.17 -1.31 -8.95
CA THR A 44 -10.94 -2.46 -8.08
C THR A 44 -9.71 -3.24 -8.54
N PHE A 45 -8.99 -3.85 -7.61
CA PHE A 45 -7.82 -4.69 -7.89
C PHE A 45 -8.05 -6.11 -7.38
N SER A 46 -7.81 -7.11 -8.25
CA SER A 46 -7.90 -8.53 -7.91
C SER A 46 -6.52 -9.17 -7.98
N PRO A 47 -5.93 -9.59 -6.85
CA PRO A 47 -4.64 -10.28 -6.85
C PRO A 47 -4.70 -11.59 -7.65
N LYS A 48 -3.62 -11.87 -8.40
CA LYS A 48 -3.47 -13.09 -9.21
C LYS A 48 -3.34 -14.36 -8.36
N ASP A 49 -2.96 -14.20 -7.10
CA ASP A 49 -2.72 -15.27 -6.14
C ASP A 49 -3.91 -15.49 -5.19
N ALA A 50 -5.12 -15.06 -5.56
CA ALA A 50 -6.29 -15.43 -4.77
C ALA A 50 -6.48 -16.97 -4.80
N PRO A 51 -6.53 -17.67 -3.64
CA PRO A 51 -6.76 -19.11 -3.64
C PRO A 51 -8.15 -19.43 -4.21
N GLU A 52 -8.22 -20.42 -5.11
CA GLU A 52 -9.48 -20.87 -5.69
C GLU A 52 -10.49 -21.27 -4.60
N GLY A 53 -11.73 -20.81 -4.73
CA GLY A 53 -12.80 -21.08 -3.76
C GLY A 53 -12.66 -20.34 -2.42
N SER A 54 -11.67 -19.46 -2.24
CA SER A 54 -11.57 -18.63 -1.04
C SER A 54 -12.63 -17.54 -1.05
N ARG A 55 -13.61 -17.63 -0.14
CA ARG A 55 -14.66 -16.61 0.00
C ARG A 55 -14.17 -15.30 0.61
N PHE A 56 -13.22 -15.37 1.54
CA PHE A 56 -12.69 -14.21 2.28
C PHE A 56 -11.25 -14.47 2.74
N PRO A 57 -10.26 -14.36 1.84
CA PRO A 57 -8.87 -14.46 2.26
C PRO A 57 -8.53 -13.28 3.21
N LYS A 58 -7.90 -13.55 4.35
CA LYS A 58 -7.55 -12.50 5.33
C LYS A 58 -6.51 -11.55 4.72
N PHE A 59 -6.89 -10.31 4.52
CA PHE A 59 -6.05 -9.24 3.99
C PHE A 59 -5.95 -8.14 5.05
N GLU A 60 -4.77 -8.00 5.67
CA GLU A 60 -4.52 -7.02 6.75
C GLU A 60 -3.53 -5.92 6.33
N CYS A 61 -3.27 -5.81 5.02
CA CYS A 61 -2.32 -4.85 4.49
C CYS A 61 -2.80 -3.40 4.68
N ASN A 62 -1.98 -2.58 5.31
CA ASN A 62 -2.01 -1.13 5.14
C ASN A 62 -1.02 -0.80 4.00
N PRO A 63 -1.51 -0.46 2.80
CA PRO A 63 -0.63 -0.19 1.67
C PRO A 63 0.10 1.14 1.85
N ILE A 64 1.25 1.27 1.18
CA ILE A 64 2.01 2.52 1.12
C ILE A 64 2.05 3.05 -0.31
N VAL A 65 2.15 4.37 -0.46
CA VAL A 65 2.35 5.05 -1.74
C VAL A 65 3.72 5.71 -1.73
N VAL A 66 4.57 5.30 -2.66
CA VAL A 66 5.93 5.81 -2.83
C VAL A 66 6.15 6.09 -4.31
N ASP A 67 6.66 7.28 -4.64
CA ASP A 67 6.97 7.71 -6.00
C ASP A 67 5.84 7.44 -7.01
N GLY A 68 4.59 7.73 -6.60
CA GLY A 68 3.41 7.55 -7.43
C GLY A 68 2.95 6.09 -7.60
N THR A 69 3.53 5.14 -6.87
CA THR A 69 3.19 3.72 -6.94
C THR A 69 2.57 3.23 -5.62
N LEU A 70 1.42 2.57 -5.70
CA LEU A 70 0.77 1.91 -4.58
C LEU A 70 1.35 0.50 -4.39
N HIS A 71 1.86 0.21 -3.19
CA HIS A 71 2.41 -1.09 -2.84
C HIS A 71 1.50 -1.80 -1.83
N ALA A 72 1.06 -3.01 -2.16
CA ALA A 72 0.14 -3.79 -1.32
C ALA A 72 0.50 -5.28 -1.32
N THR A 73 0.28 -5.95 -0.18
CA THR A 73 0.50 -7.40 -0.04
C THR A 73 -0.81 -8.16 -0.03
N SER A 74 -0.92 -9.23 -0.81
CA SER A 74 -2.07 -10.14 -0.82
C SER A 74 -2.14 -11.08 0.39
N ALA A 75 -3.23 -11.84 0.46
CA ALA A 75 -3.40 -12.85 1.50
C ALA A 75 -2.46 -14.07 1.35
N GLN A 76 -1.95 -14.37 0.14
CA GLN A 76 -0.81 -15.30 0.01
C GLN A 76 0.55 -14.60 0.05
N ARG A 77 0.56 -13.30 0.35
CA ARG A 77 1.73 -12.43 0.57
C ARG A 77 2.58 -12.23 -0.67
N TRP A 78 1.95 -12.25 -1.84
CA TRP A 78 2.56 -11.62 -3.00
C TRP A 78 2.58 -10.12 -2.77
N LEU A 79 3.65 -9.47 -3.22
CA LEU A 79 3.75 -8.02 -3.25
C LEU A 79 3.33 -7.53 -4.63
N TYR A 80 2.47 -6.52 -4.66
CA TYR A 80 2.00 -5.88 -5.88
C TYR A 80 2.38 -4.41 -5.88
N ALA A 81 2.92 -3.94 -7.00
CA ALA A 81 2.96 -2.53 -7.35
C ALA A 81 1.83 -2.22 -8.31
N ILE A 82 1.07 -1.17 -7.99
CA ILE A 82 -0.18 -0.82 -8.65
C ILE A 82 -0.12 0.68 -8.98
N ASP A 83 -0.55 1.04 -10.18
CA ASP A 83 -0.81 2.43 -10.54
C ASP A 83 -2.06 2.93 -9.77
N PRO A 84 -1.93 3.94 -8.88
CA PRO A 84 -3.04 4.37 -8.03
C PRO A 84 -4.14 5.13 -8.79
N GLY A 85 -3.86 5.66 -9.99
CA GLY A 85 -4.82 6.37 -10.80
C GLY A 85 -5.75 5.44 -11.60
N THR A 86 -5.24 4.27 -11.98
CA THR A 86 -5.95 3.32 -12.86
C THR A 86 -6.28 1.98 -12.21
N GLY A 87 -5.58 1.60 -11.14
CA GLY A 87 -5.67 0.27 -10.53
C GLY A 87 -4.92 -0.82 -11.31
N GLN A 88 -4.14 -0.47 -12.34
CA GLN A 88 -3.39 -1.43 -13.13
C GLN A 88 -2.17 -1.98 -12.36
N GLU A 89 -1.94 -3.30 -12.44
CA GLU A 89 -0.69 -3.90 -11.96
C GLU A 89 0.49 -3.42 -12.81
N LEU A 90 1.52 -2.88 -12.14
CA LEU A 90 2.80 -2.55 -12.76
C LEU A 90 3.74 -3.76 -12.73
N TRP A 91 3.83 -4.41 -11.57
CA TRP A 91 4.55 -5.66 -11.37
C TRP A 91 4.05 -6.38 -10.12
N SER A 92 4.38 -7.67 -10.02
CA SER A 92 4.13 -8.48 -8.83
C SER A 92 5.34 -9.35 -8.49
N PHE A 93 5.51 -9.64 -7.20
CA PHE A 93 6.55 -10.50 -6.67
C PHE A 93 5.92 -11.62 -5.84
N ASP A 94 6.21 -12.86 -6.24
CA ASP A 94 5.84 -14.07 -5.52
C ASP A 94 7.02 -14.60 -4.70
N PRO A 95 7.04 -14.37 -3.37
CA PRO A 95 8.13 -14.87 -2.52
C PRO A 95 8.12 -16.40 -2.32
N PHE A 96 7.07 -17.11 -2.75
CA PHE A 96 6.89 -18.54 -2.49
C PHE A 96 6.95 -19.41 -3.75
N TYR A 97 7.17 -18.83 -4.94
CA TYR A 97 7.30 -19.56 -6.21
C TYR A 97 6.14 -20.54 -6.46
N GLY A 98 4.91 -20.04 -6.32
CA GLY A 98 3.65 -20.77 -6.51
C GLY A 98 3.23 -21.62 -5.32
N LYS A 99 4.02 -21.66 -4.24
CA LYS A 99 3.66 -22.38 -3.01
C LYS A 99 2.80 -21.50 -2.11
N LYS A 100 1.93 -22.14 -1.33
CA LYS A 100 1.19 -21.45 -0.27
C LYS A 100 2.16 -21.04 0.83
N GLY A 101 2.37 -19.75 1.03
CA GLY A 101 3.04 -19.28 2.25
C GLY A 101 2.10 -19.33 3.48
N GLY A 102 2.65 -19.11 4.67
CA GLY A 102 1.90 -19.06 5.94
C GLY A 102 1.88 -17.67 6.61
N GLY A 103 0.98 -17.49 7.57
CA GLY A 103 0.94 -16.31 8.44
C GLY A 103 0.23 -15.08 7.87
N ILE A 104 0.11 -14.06 8.71
CA ILE A 104 -0.51 -12.75 8.42
C ILE A 104 0.59 -11.77 7.99
N CYS A 105 0.37 -11.02 6.91
CA CYS A 105 1.19 -9.87 6.53
C CYS A 105 0.36 -8.58 6.62
N ARG A 106 0.98 -7.52 7.14
CA ARG A 106 0.31 -6.23 7.42
C ARG A 106 0.74 -5.11 6.48
N GLY A 107 1.58 -5.40 5.50
CA GLY A 107 2.10 -4.44 4.55
C GLY A 107 3.62 -4.54 4.42
N VAL A 108 4.21 -3.46 3.92
CA VAL A 108 5.63 -3.36 3.59
C VAL A 108 6.26 -2.13 4.24
N THR A 109 7.58 -2.02 4.15
CA THR A 109 8.32 -0.84 4.57
C THR A 109 9.25 -0.42 3.45
N TYR A 110 9.23 0.86 3.11
CA TYR A 110 10.13 1.41 2.13
C TYR A 110 11.43 1.87 2.76
N TRP A 111 12.54 1.63 2.08
CA TRP A 111 13.85 2.15 2.42
C TRP A 111 14.52 2.76 1.19
N GLN A 112 15.07 3.96 1.36
CA GLN A 112 15.83 4.67 0.33
C GLN A 112 17.29 4.82 0.79
N GLY A 113 18.20 4.23 0.03
CA GLY A 113 19.65 4.43 0.15
C GLY A 113 20.15 5.53 -0.79
N GLN A 114 21.48 5.68 -0.89
CA GLN A 114 22.10 6.68 -1.77
C GLN A 114 21.99 6.31 -3.26
N GLU A 115 22.06 5.02 -3.58
CA GLU A 115 22.10 4.53 -4.97
C GLU A 115 20.94 3.59 -5.31
N GLU A 116 20.21 3.10 -4.31
CA GLU A 116 19.15 2.11 -4.47
C GLU A 116 17.99 2.35 -3.50
N ALA A 117 16.83 1.82 -3.87
CA ALA A 117 15.61 1.84 -3.08
C ALA A 117 15.03 0.44 -2.97
N ARG A 118 14.37 0.13 -1.85
CA ARG A 118 13.80 -1.19 -1.58
C ARG A 118 12.42 -1.06 -0.94
N ILE A 119 11.57 -2.02 -1.26
CA ILE A 119 10.28 -2.30 -0.62
C ILE A 119 10.39 -3.64 0.10
#